data_AF-A0A8S3FGA2-F1
#
_entry.id   AF-A0A8S3FGA2-F1
#
_cell.length_a   1.000
_cell.length_b   1.000
_cell.length_c   1.000
_cell.angle_alpha   90.00
_cell.angle_beta   90.00
_cell.angle_gamma   90.00
#
_symmetry.space_group_name_H-M   'P 1'
#
loop_
_entity.id
_entity.type
_entity.pdbx_description
1 polymer ?
#
loop_
_entity_poly.entity_id
_entity_poly.type
_entity_poly.pdbx_seq_one_letter_code
_entity_poly.pdbx_strand_id
1 'polypeptide(L)'
;SLLMSAKNRDYDPMPEDGYDSKIPLHNDEAFQHGILYDAKFIGSVEVPKPTSRVEIVTAMRRIRYEFKAKAVTKRKVNLLISVNGIK
;
A
#
# COMPACT_ATOMS: atom_id res chain seq x y z
N SER A 1 5.88 -31.44 -16.71
CA SER A 1 4.84 -30.40 -16.85
C SER A 1 4.25 -30.17 -15.46
N LEU A 2 4.31 -29.02 -14.80
CA LEU A 2 4.08 -27.65 -15.26
C LEU A 2 4.98 -26.73 -14.40
N LEU A 3 5.97 -26.06 -15.01
CA LEU A 3 6.73 -24.99 -14.35
C LEU A 3 5.80 -23.78 -14.23
N MET A 4 5.22 -23.57 -13.05
CA MET A 4 4.64 -22.27 -12.73
C MET A 4 5.80 -21.30 -12.49
N SER A 5 6.06 -20.47 -13.50
CA SER A 5 6.91 -19.28 -13.35
C SER A 5 6.20 -18.32 -12.39
N ALA A 6 6.42 -18.49 -11.10
CA ALA A 6 6.17 -17.45 -10.13
C ALA A 6 7.24 -16.40 -10.36
N LYS A 7 6.90 -15.35 -11.11
CA LYS A 7 7.66 -14.11 -11.17
C LYS A 7 7.69 -13.54 -9.75
N ASN A 8 8.64 -14.04 -8.95
CA ASN A 8 9.03 -13.51 -7.65
C ASN A 8 9.49 -12.08 -7.91
N ARG A 9 8.54 -11.15 -7.79
CA ARG A 9 8.90 -9.79 -7.41
C ARG A 9 9.24 -9.93 -5.95
N ASP A 10 10.53 -10.00 -5.68
CA ASP A 10 11.10 -9.96 -4.33
C ASP A 10 10.34 -8.90 -3.54
N TYR A 11 9.50 -9.37 -2.62
CA TYR A 11 9.01 -8.49 -1.58
C TYR A 11 10.21 -8.27 -0.70
N ASP A 12 10.84 -7.11 -0.86
CA ASP A 12 11.90 -6.68 0.02
C ASP A 12 11.39 -6.83 1.46
N PRO A 13 11.99 -7.72 2.28
CA PRO A 13 11.61 -7.87 3.66
C PRO A 13 11.72 -6.50 4.30
N MET A 14 10.60 -6.02 4.83
CA MET A 14 10.55 -4.69 5.42
C MET A 14 11.58 -4.65 6.57
N PRO A 15 12.63 -3.81 6.51
CA PRO A 15 13.69 -3.82 7.51
C PRO A 15 13.11 -3.54 8.89
N GLU A 16 13.52 -4.34 9.88
CA GLU A 16 13.28 -4.08 11.30
C GLU A 16 14.04 -2.80 11.68
N ASP A 17 13.28 -1.76 11.98
CA ASP A 17 13.60 -0.60 12.81
C ASP A 17 15.00 0.05 12.67
N GLY A 18 15.52 0.14 11.45
CA GLY A 18 16.50 1.17 11.10
C GLY A 18 15.75 2.48 10.85
N TYR A 19 16.05 3.53 11.64
CA TYR A 19 15.53 4.89 11.46
C TYR A 19 15.26 5.20 9.98
N ASP A 20 14.00 5.51 9.65
CA ASP A 20 13.59 5.89 8.29
C ASP A 20 14.32 7.20 7.93
N SER A 21 15.54 7.07 7.41
CA SER A 21 16.47 8.17 7.14
C SER A 21 16.06 8.96 5.89
N LYS A 22 14.78 8.86 5.51
CA LYS A 22 14.26 9.42 4.27
C LYS A 22 13.91 10.88 4.49
N ILE A 23 14.62 11.72 3.76
CA ILE A 23 14.23 13.11 3.54
C ILE A 23 12.84 13.08 2.87
N PRO A 24 11.86 13.87 3.36
CA PRO A 24 10.56 13.98 2.71
C PRO A 24 10.71 14.36 1.23
N LEU A 25 10.06 13.59 0.35
CA LEU A 25 10.12 13.84 -1.10
C LEU A 25 9.45 15.17 -1.50
N HIS A 26 8.47 15.62 -0.70
CA HIS A 26 7.71 16.84 -0.93
C HIS A 26 7.81 17.75 0.30
N ASN A 27 7.81 19.06 0.06
CA ASN A 27 7.75 20.06 1.11
C ASN A 27 6.31 20.17 1.69
N ASP A 28 6.18 20.85 2.83
CA ASP A 28 4.89 20.99 3.51
C ASP A 28 3.86 21.78 2.69
N GLU A 29 4.31 22.75 1.87
CA GLU A 29 3.44 23.54 0.99
C GLU A 29 2.76 22.69 -0.08
N ALA A 30 3.45 21.69 -0.63
CA ALA A 30 2.84 20.77 -1.59
C ALA A 30 1.62 20.03 -1.00
N PHE A 31 1.63 19.72 0.30
CA PHE A 31 0.48 19.09 0.97
C PHE A 31 -0.70 20.05 1.19
N GLN A 32 -0.48 21.37 1.15
CA GLN A 32 -1.56 22.36 1.19
C GLN A 32 -2.39 22.32 -0.11
N HIS A 33 -1.72 22.18 -1.26
CA HIS A 33 -2.36 22.09 -2.57
C HIS A 33 -2.81 20.66 -2.92
N GLY A 34 -2.16 19.66 -2.33
CA GLY A 34 -2.42 18.26 -2.55
C GLY A 34 -1.55 17.66 -3.64
N ILE A 35 -1.07 16.45 -3.40
CA ILE A 35 -0.14 15.73 -4.28
C ILE A 35 -0.87 14.55 -4.89
N LEU A 36 -0.80 14.43 -6.23
CA LEU A 36 -1.44 13.35 -6.97
C LEU A 36 -0.47 12.17 -7.18
N TYR A 37 -0.96 10.96 -6.94
CA TYR A 37 -0.25 9.73 -7.23
C TYR A 37 -1.11 8.79 -8.07
N ASP A 38 -0.53 8.26 -9.14
CA ASP A 38 -1.11 7.15 -9.87
C ASP A 38 -0.98 5.86 -9.07
N ALA A 39 -2.11 5.24 -8.74
CA ALA A 39 -2.15 4.02 -7.95
C ALA A 39 -3.15 2.99 -8.50
N LYS A 40 -3.11 1.80 -7.91
CA LYS A 40 -4.07 0.73 -8.19
C LYS A 40 -4.75 0.31 -6.89
N PHE A 41 -6.03 0.67 -6.76
CA PHE A 41 -6.85 0.27 -5.62
C PHE A 41 -7.14 -1.24 -5.70
N ILE A 42 -6.77 -1.95 -4.63
CA ILE A 42 -6.96 -3.40 -4.52
C ILE A 42 -8.35 -3.72 -3.97
N GLY A 43 -8.78 -2.99 -2.94
CA GLY A 43 -9.98 -3.28 -2.17
C GLY A 43 -9.85 -2.79 -0.73
N SER A 44 -10.90 -2.98 0.05
CA SER A 44 -10.99 -2.63 1.48
C SER A 44 -11.67 -3.75 2.26
N VAL A 45 -11.25 -3.93 3.51
CA VAL A 45 -11.84 -4.86 4.48
C VAL A 45 -11.82 -4.19 5.85
N GLU A 46 -12.86 -4.38 6.64
CA GLU A 46 -12.87 -3.93 8.03
C GLU A 46 -11.87 -4.72 8.86
N VAL A 47 -11.06 -4.01 9.64
CA VAL A 47 -10.07 -4.60 10.53
C VAL A 47 -10.15 -3.94 11.90
N PRO A 48 -9.83 -4.67 12.99
CA PRO A 48 -9.58 -4.04 14.28
C PRO A 48 -8.50 -2.96 14.15
N LYS A 49 -8.57 -1.91 14.98
CA LYS A 49 -7.56 -0.84 14.99
C LYS A 49 -6.17 -1.44 15.21
N PRO A 50 -5.26 -1.36 14.23
CA PRO A 50 -3.95 -1.97 14.36
C PRO A 50 -3.10 -1.20 15.37
N THR A 51 -2.34 -1.93 16.18
CA THR A 51 -1.44 -1.39 17.22
C THR A 51 0.03 -1.57 16.87
N SER A 52 0.33 -2.38 15.86
CA SER A 52 1.69 -2.68 15.43
C SER A 52 1.83 -2.65 13.91
N ARG A 53 3.06 -2.44 13.45
CA ARG A 53 3.42 -2.54 12.03
C ARG A 53 3.08 -3.92 11.45
N VAL A 54 3.28 -4.97 12.25
CA VAL A 54 2.99 -6.36 11.86
C VAL A 54 1.50 -6.56 11.59
N GLU A 55 0.62 -5.97 12.40
CA GLU A 55 -0.83 -6.00 12.19
C GLU A 55 -1.23 -5.28 10.90
N ILE A 56 -0.63 -4.11 10.63
CA ILE A 56 -0.85 -3.37 9.38
C ILE A 56 -0.47 -4.22 8.16
N VAL A 57 0.73 -4.83 8.18
CA VAL A 57 1.21 -5.68 7.08
C VAL A 57 0.32 -6.92 6.91
N THR A 58 -0.12 -7.51 8.01
CA THR A 58 -1.01 -8.68 8.00
C THR A 58 -2.38 -8.34 7.39
N ALA A 59 -2.97 -7.20 7.76
CA ALA A 59 -4.21 -6.71 7.17
C ALA A 59 -4.05 -6.46 5.66
N MET A 60 -2.97 -5.82 5.23
CA MET A 60 -2.67 -5.56 3.81
C MET A 60 -2.51 -6.85 3.01
N ARG A 61 -1.86 -7.87 3.59
CA ARG A 61 -1.73 -9.21 2.97
C ARG A 61 -3.09 -9.89 2.84
N ARG A 62 -3.94 -9.82 3.87
CA ARG A 62 -5.31 -10.37 3.86
C ARG A 62 -6.15 -9.77 2.73
N ILE A 63 -6.23 -8.44 2.64
CA ILE A 63 -6.97 -7.74 1.57
C ILE A 63 -6.46 -8.20 0.20
N ARG A 64 -5.13 -8.25 0.01
CA ARG A 64 -4.55 -8.67 -1.27
C ARG A 64 -4.95 -10.08 -1.67
N TYR A 65 -4.90 -11.05 -0.76
CA TYR A 65 -5.18 -12.44 -1.08
C TYR A 65 -6.67 -12.70 -1.30
N GLU A 66 -7.54 -12.04 -0.54
CA GLU A 66 -8.98 -12.16 -0.71
C GLU A 66 -9.42 -11.67 -2.10
N PHE A 67 -8.98 -10.48 -2.50
CA PHE A 67 -9.31 -9.91 -3.81
C PHE A 67 -8.63 -10.67 -4.96
N LYS A 68 -7.42 -11.22 -4.74
CA LYS A 68 -6.76 -12.11 -5.71
C LYS A 68 -7.54 -13.41 -5.92
N ALA A 69 -8.00 -14.05 -4.84
CA ALA A 69 -8.77 -15.29 -4.91
C ALA A 69 -10.11 -15.11 -5.64
N LYS A 70 -10.73 -13.93 -5.46
CA LYS A 70 -11.96 -13.53 -6.18
C LYS A 70 -11.72 -13.05 -7.62
N ALA A 71 -10.47 -13.06 -8.09
CA ALA A 71 -10.05 -12.54 -9.40
C ALA A 71 -10.53 -11.09 -9.68
N VAL A 72 -10.71 -10.28 -8.64
CA VAL A 72 -11.14 -8.89 -8.78
C VAL A 72 -9.99 -8.07 -9.35
N THR A 73 -10.24 -7.38 -10.46
CA THR A 73 -9.25 -6.53 -11.11
C THR A 73 -9.03 -5.25 -10.30
N LYS A 74 -7.77 -4.83 -10.18
CA LYS A 74 -7.43 -3.60 -9.47
C LYS A 74 -7.86 -2.38 -10.28
N ARG A 75 -8.51 -1.43 -9.63
CA ARG A 75 -8.94 -0.18 -10.27
C ARG A 75 -7.77 0.82 -10.30
N LYS A 76 -7.44 1.37 -11.47
CA LYS A 76 -6.52 2.53 -11.55
C LYS A 76 -7.20 3.73 -10.89
N VAL A 77 -6.50 4.42 -10.02
CA VAL A 77 -7.01 5.59 -9.28
C VAL A 77 -5.92 6.65 -9.21
N ASN A 78 -6.35 7.91 -9.13
CA ASN A 78 -5.50 9.02 -8.74
C ASN A 78 -5.74 9.25 -7.24
N LEU A 79 -4.68 9.18 -6.45
CA LEU A 79 -4.71 9.42 -5.02
C LEU A 79 -4.26 10.86 -4.75
N LEU A 80 -5.14 11.70 -4.22
CA LEU A 80 -4.78 13.04 -3.78
C LEU A 80 -4.46 13.02 -2.28
N ILE A 81 -3.22 13.32 -1.92
CA ILE A 81 -2.77 13.40 -0.53
C ILE A 81 -2.59 14.86 -0.15
N SER A 82 -3.31 15.32 0.87
CA SER A 82 -3.28 16.71 1.35
C SER A 82 -3.43 16.80 2.87
N VAL A 83 -3.32 18.00 3.42
CA VAL A 83 -3.60 18.28 4.85
C VAL A 83 -5.05 17.96 5.26
N ASN A 84 -5.98 17.88 4.31
CA ASN A 84 -7.37 17.49 4.54
C ASN A 84 -7.58 15.97 4.48
N GLY A 85 -6.51 15.20 4.29
CA GLY A 85 -6.54 13.75 4.13
C GLY A 85 -6.39 13.30 2.69
N ILE A 86 -6.91 12.10 2.42
CA ILE A 86 -6.70 11.34 1.19
C ILE A 86 -8.01 11.24 0.41
N LYS A 87 -7.97 11.51 -0.90
CA LYS A 87 -9.11 11.33 -1.82
C LYS A 87 -8.72 10.42 -2.99
#